data_AF-A0A9N9MPV9-F1
#
_entry.id   AF-A0A9N9MPV9-F1
#
_cell.length_a   1.000
_cell.length_b   1.000
_cell.length_c   1.000
_cell.angle_alpha   90.00
_cell.angle_beta   90.00
_cell.angle_gamma   90.00
#
_symmetry.space_group_name_H-M   'P 1'
#
loop_
_entity.id
_entity.type
_entity.pdbx_description
1 polymer ?
#
loop_
_entity_poly.entity_id
_entity_poly.type
_entity_poly.pdbx_seq_one_letter_code
_entity_poly.pdbx_strand_id
1 'polypeptide(L)'
;MGRLMETYVDAQLKFDSKLVNIVKEHKHLFDRTHKLFEDGGTRRETWEVIAQQLQKTDSYCEKRWVYIINRLYDEIFWMLKYESPSPWLLYPQLDFLCEYIDWEDVNGLCNELMEFDLATALEGV
;
A
#
# COMPACT_ATOMS: atom_id res chain seq x y z
N MET A 1 28.37 0.72 11.44
CA MET A 1 27.39 0.82 10.33
C MET A 1 25.93 0.60 10.75
N GLY A 2 25.60 0.02 11.93
CA GLY A 2 24.21 -0.24 12.33
C GLY A 2 23.34 0.99 12.68
N ARG A 3 23.91 2.06 13.23
CA ARG A 3 23.15 3.24 13.71
C ARG A 3 22.49 4.09 12.62
N LEU A 4 22.97 4.04 11.37
CA LEU A 4 22.43 4.84 10.27
C LEU A 4 21.20 4.17 9.60
N MET A 5 21.18 2.83 9.54
CA MET A 5 20.02 2.08 9.02
C MET A 5 18.82 2.21 9.96
N GLU A 6 19.05 2.11 11.28
CA GLU A 6 18.00 2.23 12.29
C GLU A 6 17.30 3.60 12.24
N THR A 7 18.06 4.68 12.05
CA THR A 7 17.49 6.04 11.88
C THR A 7 16.75 6.25 10.55
N TYR A 8 17.15 5.56 9.48
CA TYR A 8 16.52 5.70 8.16
C TYR A 8 15.19 4.97 8.06
N VAL A 9 15.14 3.74 8.59
CA VAL A 9 13.90 2.94 8.67
C VAL A 9 12.85 3.68 9.51
N ASP A 10 13.28 4.32 10.59
CA ASP A 10 12.41 5.14 11.45
C ASP A 10 11.87 6.38 10.72
N ALA A 11 12.70 7.09 9.95
CA ALA A 11 12.27 8.28 9.21
C ALA A 11 11.23 7.98 8.12
N GLN A 12 11.43 6.90 7.35
CA GLN A 12 10.49 6.50 6.30
C GLN A 12 9.19 5.97 6.91
N LEU A 13 9.26 5.14 7.95
CA LEU A 13 8.07 4.64 8.65
C LEU A 13 7.26 5.78 9.27
N LYS A 14 7.92 6.79 9.83
CA LYS A 14 7.28 8.02 10.33
C LYS A 14 6.57 8.79 9.22
N PHE A 15 7.21 8.92 8.05
CA PHE A 15 6.59 9.56 6.89
C PHE A 15 5.35 8.76 6.44
N ASP A 16 5.49 7.46 6.27
CA ASP A 16 4.40 6.59 5.81
C ASP A 16 3.23 6.61 6.77
N SER A 17 3.49 6.55 8.09
CA SER A 17 2.45 6.66 9.11
C SER A 17 1.69 7.98 9.00
N LYS A 18 2.39 9.10 8.79
CA LYS A 18 1.73 10.41 8.57
C LYS A 18 0.91 10.43 7.28
N LEU A 19 1.47 9.91 6.19
CA LEU A 19 0.78 9.82 4.90
C LEU A 19 -0.51 9.00 5.02
N VAL A 20 -0.45 7.83 5.64
CA VAL A 20 -1.61 6.95 5.87
C VAL A 20 -2.69 7.65 6.68
N ASN A 21 -2.32 8.34 7.77
CA ASN A 21 -3.29 9.03 8.61
C ASN A 21 -4.02 10.15 7.86
N ILE A 22 -3.32 10.91 7.01
CA ILE A 22 -3.95 11.97 6.22
C ILE A 22 -4.84 11.36 5.12
N VAL A 23 -4.33 10.36 4.38
CA VAL A 23 -5.09 9.71 3.30
C VAL A 23 -6.38 9.07 3.83
N LYS A 24 -6.36 8.52 5.05
CA LYS A 24 -7.54 7.95 5.72
C LYS A 24 -8.72 8.93 5.84
N GLU A 25 -8.44 10.24 5.95
CA GLU A 25 -9.48 11.29 6.01
C GLU A 25 -10.10 11.57 4.63
N HIS A 26 -9.44 11.15 3.55
CA HIS A 26 -9.80 11.42 2.16
C HIS A 26 -10.23 10.14 1.43
N LYS A 27 -11.42 9.62 1.77
CA LYS A 27 -11.95 8.34 1.26
C LYS A 27 -11.93 8.23 -0.27
N HIS A 28 -12.20 9.32 -0.98
CA HIS A 28 -12.19 9.36 -2.45
C HIS A 28 -10.85 9.03 -3.10
N LEU A 29 -9.75 8.93 -2.34
CA LEU A 29 -8.45 8.51 -2.84
C LEU A 29 -8.29 6.98 -2.97
N PHE A 30 -9.09 6.21 -2.24
CA PHE A 30 -8.95 4.74 -2.17
C PHE A 30 -10.27 3.98 -2.32
N ASP A 31 -11.40 4.60 -1.99
CA ASP A 31 -12.73 4.01 -2.11
C ASP A 31 -13.26 4.14 -3.55
N ARG A 32 -13.23 3.02 -4.28
CA ARG A 32 -13.76 2.92 -5.67
C ARG A 32 -15.25 3.23 -5.76
N THR A 33 -16.00 3.07 -4.66
CA THR A 33 -17.45 3.36 -4.62
C THR A 33 -17.76 4.84 -4.39
N HIS A 34 -16.74 5.63 -4.04
CA HIS A 34 -16.92 7.04 -3.75
C HIS A 34 -17.20 7.85 -5.02
N LYS A 35 -18.22 8.72 -4.98
CA LYS A 35 -18.67 9.52 -6.15
C LYS A 35 -17.58 10.40 -6.77
N LEU A 36 -16.61 10.81 -5.96
CA LEU A 36 -15.47 11.66 -6.37
C LEU A 36 -14.21 10.86 -6.73
N PHE A 37 -14.28 9.52 -6.73
CA PHE A 37 -13.12 8.68 -7.06
C PHE A 37 -12.67 8.86 -8.52
N GLU A 38 -13.63 8.97 -9.44
CA GLU A 38 -13.36 9.19 -10.87
C GLU A 38 -13.06 10.66 -11.21
N ASP A 39 -13.27 11.59 -10.28
CA ASP A 39 -12.96 12.99 -10.52
C ASP A 39 -11.45 13.27 -10.34
N GLY A 40 -10.74 13.21 -11.47
CA GLY A 40 -9.32 13.52 -11.53
C GLY A 40 -8.96 14.93 -11.07
N GLY A 41 -9.89 15.89 -11.12
CA GLY A 41 -9.71 17.25 -10.59
C GLY A 41 -9.59 17.23 -9.07
N THR A 42 -10.64 16.77 -8.38
CA THR A 42 -10.67 16.64 -6.92
C THR A 42 -9.52 15.78 -6.40
N ARG A 43 -9.18 14.68 -7.08
CA ARG A 43 -8.07 13.81 -6.67
C ARG A 43 -6.73 14.55 -6.71
N ARG A 44 -6.46 15.33 -7.76
CA ARG A 44 -5.23 16.13 -7.86
C ARG A 44 -5.17 17.19 -6.77
N GLU A 45 -6.24 17.96 -6.60
CA GLU A 45 -6.32 18.99 -5.54
C GLU A 45 -6.08 18.40 -4.15
N THR A 46 -6.64 17.22 -3.90
CA THR A 46 -6.43 16.52 -2.63
C THR A 46 -4.97 16.13 -2.45
N TRP A 47 -4.33 15.55 -3.47
CA TRP A 47 -2.90 15.22 -3.39
C TRP A 47 -2.02 16.46 -3.20
N GLU A 48 -2.36 17.59 -3.81
CA GLU A 48 -1.68 18.87 -3.58
C GLU A 48 -1.81 19.32 -2.11
N VAL A 49 -3.01 19.24 -1.52
CA VAL A 49 -3.24 19.58 -0.10
C VAL A 49 -2.43 18.66 0.81
N ILE A 50 -2.45 17.33 0.57
CA ILE A 50 -1.68 16.36 1.36
C ILE A 50 -0.18 16.66 1.26
N ALA A 51 0.31 16.97 0.06
CA ALA A 51 1.71 17.27 -0.19
C ALA A 51 2.18 18.53 0.55
N GLN A 52 1.35 19.57 0.58
CA GLN A 52 1.62 20.78 1.35
C GLN A 52 1.73 20.48 2.85
N GLN A 53 0.83 19.66 3.40
CA GLN A 53 0.89 19.25 4.81
C GLN A 53 2.15 18.44 5.15
N LEU A 54 2.58 17.59 4.23
CA LEU A 54 3.76 16.73 4.40
C LEU A 54 5.08 17.37 3.96
N GLN A 55 5.06 18.62 3.46
CA GLN A 55 6.22 19.33 2.93
C GLN A 55 6.96 18.51 1.84
N LYS A 56 6.19 17.88 0.96
CA LYS A 56 6.66 17.09 -0.19
C LYS A 56 5.93 17.52 -1.46
N THR A 57 6.28 16.90 -2.58
CA THR A 57 5.50 17.02 -3.81
C THR A 57 4.32 16.05 -3.79
N ASP A 58 3.24 16.44 -4.44
CA ASP A 58 2.06 15.63 -4.75
C ASP A 58 2.47 14.29 -5.39
N SER A 59 3.32 14.35 -6.43
CA SER A 59 3.83 13.17 -7.11
C SER A 59 4.61 12.23 -6.19
N TYR A 60 5.35 12.75 -5.21
CA TYR A 60 6.05 11.90 -4.23
C TYR A 60 5.08 11.21 -3.29
N CYS A 61 4.08 11.94 -2.77
CA CYS A 61 3.07 11.39 -1.86
C CYS A 61 2.23 10.31 -2.56
N GLU A 62 1.77 10.59 -3.79
CA GLU A 62 1.00 9.64 -4.58
C GLU A 62 1.80 8.37 -4.89
N LYS A 63 3.03 8.51 -5.39
CA LYS A 63 3.90 7.34 -5.63
C LYS A 63 4.13 6.54 -4.36
N ARG A 64 4.37 7.22 -3.23
CA ARG A 64 4.62 6.54 -1.96
C ARG A 64 3.38 5.79 -1.48
N TRP A 65 2.19 6.37 -1.66
CA TRP A 65 0.93 5.71 -1.35
C TRP A 65 0.74 4.44 -2.17
N VAL A 66 1.01 4.46 -3.48
CA VAL A 66 0.95 3.25 -4.34
C VAL A 66 1.89 2.16 -3.82
N TYR A 67 3.13 2.51 -3.43
CA TYR A 67 4.05 1.53 -2.84
C TYR A 67 3.52 0.91 -1.54
N ILE A 68 2.85 1.70 -0.70
CA ILE A 68 2.24 1.22 0.55
C ILE A 68 1.11 0.23 0.22
N ILE A 69 0.24 0.57 -0.74
CA ILE A 69 -0.86 -0.30 -1.16
C ILE A 69 -0.37 -1.60 -1.79
N ASN A 70 0.61 -1.54 -2.69
CA ASN A 70 1.18 -2.75 -3.30
C ASN A 70 1.77 -3.68 -2.24
N ARG A 71 2.52 -3.13 -1.29
CA ARG A 71 3.04 -3.91 -0.17
C ARG A 71 1.93 -4.48 0.71
N LEU A 72 0.83 -3.75 0.93
CA LEU A 72 -0.31 -4.27 1.67
C LEU A 72 -0.88 -5.52 1.00
N TYR A 73 -1.01 -5.53 -0.33
CA TYR A 73 -1.43 -6.71 -1.07
C TYR A 73 -0.45 -7.88 -0.92
N ASP A 74 0.86 -7.62 -1.04
CA ASP A 74 1.89 -8.64 -0.83
C ASP A 74 1.84 -9.23 0.58
N GLU A 75 1.63 -8.39 1.59
CA GLU A 75 1.55 -8.81 2.99
C GLU A 75 0.27 -9.62 3.24
N ILE A 76 -0.88 -9.20 2.70
CA ILE A 76 -2.14 -9.98 2.79
C ILE A 76 -1.96 -11.35 2.15
N PHE A 77 -1.38 -11.41 0.96
CA PHE A 77 -1.07 -12.67 0.30
C PHE A 77 -0.15 -13.55 1.14
N TRP A 78 0.92 -12.97 1.69
CA TRP A 78 1.87 -13.69 2.53
C TRP A 78 1.19 -14.24 3.80
N MET A 79 0.38 -13.43 4.47
CA MET A 79 -0.34 -13.86 5.67
C MET A 79 -1.33 -15.00 5.38
N LEU A 80 -1.99 -14.98 4.22
CA LEU A 80 -2.87 -16.06 3.78
C LEU A 80 -2.10 -17.34 3.42
N LYS A 81 -0.97 -17.21 2.69
CA LYS A 81 -0.14 -18.37 2.26
C LYS A 81 0.53 -19.08 3.43
N TYR A 82 0.96 -18.33 4.45
CA TYR A 82 1.76 -18.86 5.56
C TYR A 82 1.04 -18.87 6.92
N GLU A 83 -0.25 -18.51 6.95
CA GLU A 83 -1.08 -18.41 8.16
C GLU A 83 -0.39 -17.66 9.32
N SER A 84 0.40 -16.65 8.97
CA SER A 84 1.28 -15.92 9.87
C SER A 84 0.92 -14.44 9.88
N PRO A 85 1.05 -13.71 11.00
CA PRO A 85 0.78 -12.28 11.04
C PRO A 85 1.84 -11.48 10.27
N SER A 86 1.45 -10.34 9.70
CA SER A 86 2.38 -9.45 8.99
C SER A 86 3.46 -8.90 9.94
N PRO A 87 4.76 -9.00 9.59
CA PRO A 87 5.85 -8.35 10.33
C PRO A 87 5.94 -6.83 10.05
N TRP A 88 5.09 -6.29 9.18
CA TRP A 88 5.17 -4.89 8.77
C TRP A 88 4.54 -3.95 9.78
N LEU A 89 5.36 -3.12 10.43
CA LEU A 89 4.94 -2.20 11.48
C LEU A 89 3.87 -1.17 11.06
N LEU A 90 3.72 -0.88 9.76
CA LEU A 90 2.68 0.03 9.26
C LEU A 90 1.33 -0.68 9.09
N TYR A 91 1.32 -2.01 8.98
CA TYR A 91 0.13 -2.81 8.69
C TYR A 91 -1.06 -2.51 9.62
N PRO A 92 -0.91 -2.39 10.95
CA PRO A 92 -2.04 -2.08 11.83
C PRO A 92 -2.72 -0.73 11.54
N GLN A 93 -2.01 0.23 10.93
CA GLN A 93 -2.59 1.52 10.54
C GLN A 93 -3.37 1.45 9.22
N LEU A 94 -3.17 0.40 8.43
CA LEU A 94 -3.81 0.18 7.12
C LEU A 94 -5.09 -0.65 7.22
N ASP A 95 -5.49 -1.08 8.41
CA ASP A 95 -6.67 -1.93 8.64
C ASP A 95 -7.96 -1.35 8.01
N PHE A 96 -8.10 -0.02 8.00
CA PHE A 96 -9.25 0.64 7.37
C PHE A 96 -9.35 0.39 5.85
N LEU A 97 -8.26 0.04 5.19
CA LEU A 97 -8.25 -0.25 3.76
C LEU A 97 -8.73 -1.67 3.47
N CYS A 98 -8.63 -2.59 4.44
CA CYS A 98 -9.04 -3.98 4.27
C CYS A 98 -10.52 -4.12 3.86
N GLU A 99 -11.37 -3.16 4.24
CA GLU A 99 -12.78 -3.11 3.84
C GLU A 99 -12.99 -2.69 2.37
N TYR A 100 -12.02 -2.01 1.76
CA TYR A 100 -12.10 -1.47 0.39
C TYR A 100 -11.18 -2.22 -0.59
N ILE A 101 -10.47 -3.24 -0.12
CA ILE A 101 -9.63 -4.09 -0.94
C ILE A 101 -10.51 -4.95 -1.85
N ASP A 102 -10.25 -4.83 -3.14
CA ASP A 102 -10.84 -5.70 -4.15
C ASP A 102 -10.07 -7.02 -4.20
N TRP A 103 -10.69 -8.08 -3.68
CA TRP A 103 -10.09 -9.40 -3.64
C TRP A 103 -9.93 -10.03 -5.02
N GLU A 104 -10.60 -9.52 -6.07
CA GLU A 104 -10.34 -9.95 -7.44
C GLU A 104 -8.95 -9.52 -7.91
N ASP A 105 -8.50 -8.31 -7.54
CA ASP A 105 -7.13 -7.84 -7.80
C ASP A 105 -6.10 -8.65 -7.01
N VAL A 106 -6.41 -9.00 -5.76
CA VAL A 106 -5.57 -9.87 -4.93
C VAL A 106 -5.47 -11.27 -5.53
N ASN A 107 -6.58 -11.86 -5.94
CA ASN A 107 -6.64 -13.20 -6.54
C ASN A 107 -5.97 -13.26 -7.92
N GLY A 108 -6.00 -12.18 -8.70
CA GLY A 108 -5.25 -12.08 -9.96
C GLY A 108 -3.74 -12.21 -9.73
N LEU A 109 -3.20 -11.49 -8.73
CA LEU A 109 -1.79 -11.59 -8.32
C LEU A 109 -1.46 -12.96 -7.72
N CYS A 110 -2.37 -13.56 -6.93
CA CYS A 110 -2.23 -14.92 -6.41
C CYS A 110 -2.09 -15.96 -7.53
N ASN A 111 -2.94 -15.87 -8.56
CA ASN A 111 -2.95 -16.84 -9.65
C ASN A 111 -1.71 -16.72 -10.54
N GLU A 112 -1.26 -15.50 -10.87
CA GLU A 112 -0.01 -15.30 -11.64
C GLU A 112 1.23 -15.83 -10.91
N LEU A 113 1.29 -15.70 -9.58
CA LEU A 113 2.42 -16.20 -8.78
C LEU A 113 2.33 -17.71 -8.49
N MET A 114 1.13 -18.27 -8.34
CA MET A 114 0.95 -19.73 -8.24
C MET A 114 1.25 -20.46 -9.56
N GLU A 115 0.95 -19.86 -10.71
CA GLU A 115 1.37 -20.38 -12.01
C GLU A 115 2.90 -20.37 -12.17
N PHE A 116 3.59 -19.36 -11.62
CA PHE A 116 5.05 -19.28 -11.61
C PHE A 116 5.71 -20.35 -10.71
N ASP A 117 5.13 -20.64 -9.54
CA ASP A 117 5.59 -21.73 -8.64
C ASP A 117 5.38 -23.12 -9.31
N LEU A 118 4.28 -23.34 -10.04
CA LEU A 118 4.01 -24.58 -10.79
C LEU A 118 4.93 -24.77 -12.01
N ALA A 119 5.21 -23.69 -12.76
CA ALA A 119 6.13 -23.72 -13.89
C ALA A 119 7.57 -24.02 -13.43
N THR A 120 7.99 -23.45 -12.31
CA THR A 120 9.33 -23.68 -11.73
C THR A 120 9.46 -25.10 -11.15
N ALA A 121 8.37 -25.70 -10.65
CA ALA A 121 8.37 -27.07 -10.15
C ALA A 121 8.38 -28.14 -11.26
N LEU A 122 7.87 -27.83 -12.46
CA LEU A 122 7.81 -28.75 -13.60
C LEU A 122 9.08 -28.73 -14.48
N GLU A 123 9.87 -27.66 -14.44
CA GLU A 123 11.18 -27.60 -15.12
C GLU A 123 12.35 -28.19 -14.30
N GLY A 124 12.05 -28.76 -13.13
CA GLY A 124 13.01 -29.34 -12.19
C GLY A 124 13.06 -30.88 -12.15
N VAL A 125 12.72 -31.58 -13.24
CA VAL A 125 12.87 -33.06 -13.38
C VAL A 125 13.59 -33.42 -14.67
#